data_AF-A0A2L2WJI9-F1
#
_entry.id   AF-A0A2L2WJI9-F1
#
_cell.length_a   1.000
_cell.length_b   1.000
_cell.length_c   1.000
_cell.angle_alpha   90.00
_cell.angle_beta   90.00
_cell.angle_gamma   90.00
#
_symmetry.space_group_name_H-M   'P 1'
#
loop_
_entity.id
_entity.type
_entity.pdbx_description
1 polymer ?
#
loop_
_entity_poly.entity_id
_entity_poly.type
_entity_poly.pdbx_seq_one_letter_code
_entity_poly.pdbx_strand_id
1 'polypeptide(L)'
;MRDIINRHSLLRAFQSRVAGSVPALLFVLFLFPSCSKDVLPDDVTSPSPSGSGTLSVLARSESSSVPLSYPVNVYVFDPSGKCVGRDSLSSGETSVRMSLHEGSFTVLAVAGASSSDYELPSSVGATSGSVVRLRSGKSHGDIMTGHNDITLVDGESNTLTLGLSRRVMEISSVTMDNVPVSVTSVSVLLRPLCDDLRLDGSFGSSSGECVIPLSRRGDSRVWAMDRPFYHYGASGPATVTVRLSFPDGVRSYSYSCGESLSANYRISIAGRYTSSGVQLSGTLLGEDWAGVRDISFDFGGSSSDGEGQEPPVTPGGAAAPSAGSLFEGSYVLSSTSGDDGSTVVTLMGAATVSGLSVSENDGQESLLSAVRAAMPGLLPSGDTSGWDLPTVAQLSMISSNLGPLSAGVGSHEGMAPLSSSDCYFVRTSSGEISAYYLGGGFEASRLLDDDTVLRLFKTLVFK
;
A
#
# COMPACT_ATOMS: atom_id res chain seq x y z
N MET A 1 -7.56 22.62 -69.66
CA MET A 1 -8.81 21.89 -69.91
C MET A 1 -9.42 21.63 -68.54
N ARG A 2 -10.41 22.47 -68.16
CA ARG A 2 -11.46 22.34 -67.12
C ARG A 2 -11.08 21.67 -65.78
N ASP A 3 -10.97 22.43 -64.69
CA ASP A 3 -12.07 22.77 -63.74
C ASP A 3 -12.46 21.52 -62.90
N ILE A 4 -12.60 21.51 -61.56
CA ILE A 4 -13.09 22.55 -60.65
C ILE A 4 -13.06 22.01 -59.17
N ILE A 5 -12.87 22.91 -58.17
CA ILE A 5 -13.45 22.93 -56.79
C ILE A 5 -12.81 21.98 -55.72
N ASN A 6 -12.46 22.37 -54.48
CA ASN A 6 -12.84 23.51 -53.63
C ASN A 6 -11.80 23.81 -52.50
N ARG A 7 -11.58 25.11 -52.25
CA ARG A 7 -11.66 25.88 -50.96
C ARG A 7 -11.02 25.31 -49.68
N HIS A 8 -10.38 26.09 -48.80
CA HIS A 8 -10.30 27.54 -48.60
C HIS A 8 -9.03 27.84 -47.81
N SER A 9 -8.37 28.93 -48.17
CA SER A 9 -7.14 29.44 -47.59
C SER A 9 -7.39 30.81 -46.94
N LEU A 10 -6.64 31.11 -45.87
CA LEU A 10 -6.13 32.45 -45.51
C LEU A 10 -7.15 33.45 -44.90
N LEU A 11 -6.81 34.45 -44.07
CA LEU A 11 -5.61 35.28 -43.94
C LEU A 11 -5.50 35.86 -42.51
N ARG A 12 -4.25 36.04 -42.05
CA ARG A 12 -3.85 37.11 -41.14
C ARG A 12 -3.82 38.44 -41.91
N ALA A 13 -3.91 39.54 -41.15
CA ALA A 13 -3.01 40.70 -41.19
C ALA A 13 -3.62 42.08 -41.51
N PHE A 14 -3.31 42.98 -40.58
CA PHE A 14 -2.88 44.38 -40.75
C PHE A 14 -3.83 45.54 -40.42
N GLN A 15 -3.26 46.40 -39.59
CA GLN A 15 -3.73 47.62 -38.95
C GLN A 15 -3.79 48.81 -39.92
N SER A 16 -4.57 49.85 -39.57
CA SER A 16 -4.06 51.22 -39.35
C SER A 16 -5.17 52.28 -39.30
N ARG A 17 -5.21 53.02 -38.16
CA ARG A 17 -5.41 54.47 -37.91
C ARG A 17 -6.48 55.25 -38.72
N VAL A 18 -7.25 56.18 -38.14
CA VAL A 18 -6.87 57.55 -37.72
C VAL A 18 -8.10 58.15 -36.98
N ALA A 19 -7.98 58.51 -35.70
CA ALA A 19 -7.88 59.86 -35.10
C ALA A 19 -9.20 60.65 -34.87
N GLY A 20 -9.32 61.21 -33.66
CA GLY A 20 -10.33 62.19 -33.26
C GLY A 20 -10.33 62.43 -31.74
N SER A 21 -9.88 63.62 -31.33
CA SER A 21 -9.60 64.15 -29.98
C SER A 21 -10.84 64.43 -29.10
N VAL A 22 -10.88 64.02 -27.80
CA VAL A 22 -10.65 64.78 -26.51
C VAL A 22 -11.67 65.92 -26.22
N PRO A 23 -12.07 66.28 -24.96
CA PRO A 23 -12.22 65.57 -23.66
C PRO A 23 -13.58 65.83 -22.93
N ALA A 24 -13.88 65.09 -21.85
CA ALA A 24 -14.67 65.63 -20.74
C ALA A 24 -14.30 64.95 -19.41
N LEU A 25 -13.96 65.81 -18.44
CA LEU A 25 -13.49 65.58 -17.09
C LEU A 25 -14.70 65.37 -16.15
N LEU A 26 -14.74 64.31 -15.33
CA LEU A 26 -15.49 64.32 -14.06
C LEU A 26 -14.97 63.32 -13.00
N PHE A 27 -14.22 63.91 -12.07
CA PHE A 27 -14.05 63.70 -10.63
C PHE A 27 -14.89 62.64 -9.85
N VAL A 28 -14.18 61.91 -8.94
CA VAL A 28 -14.53 61.28 -7.62
C VAL A 28 -15.59 60.17 -7.58
N LEU A 29 -15.57 59.12 -6.72
CA LEU A 29 -15.00 58.92 -5.37
C LEU A 29 -14.45 57.49 -5.16
N PHE A 30 -13.36 57.42 -4.38
CA PHE A 30 -12.97 56.23 -3.62
C PHE A 30 -14.00 55.96 -2.51
N LEU A 31 -14.55 54.75 -2.45
CA LEU A 31 -15.30 54.27 -1.29
C LEU A 31 -14.63 53.01 -0.75
N PHE A 32 -13.91 53.19 0.36
CA PHE A 32 -13.51 52.13 1.27
C PHE A 32 -14.77 51.56 1.96
N PRO A 33 -14.88 50.25 2.24
CA PRO A 33 -15.88 49.78 3.19
C PRO A 33 -15.45 50.20 4.60
N SER A 34 -16.07 51.27 5.10
CA SER A 34 -16.06 51.64 6.51
C SER A 34 -17.03 50.73 7.26
N CYS A 35 -16.56 50.11 8.35
CA CYS A 35 -17.42 49.48 9.35
C CYS A 35 -18.45 50.50 9.85
N SER A 36 -19.74 50.27 9.61
CA SER A 36 -20.78 50.88 10.43
C SER A 36 -20.88 50.07 11.72
N LYS A 37 -20.68 50.74 12.85
CA LYS A 37 -21.07 50.25 14.17
C LYS A 37 -22.50 50.72 14.36
N ASP A 38 -23.47 49.89 14.02
CA ASP A 38 -24.86 50.15 14.39
C ASP A 38 -24.99 49.96 15.90
N VAL A 39 -25.22 51.07 16.60
CA VAL A 39 -25.65 51.08 18.00
C VAL A 39 -27.16 50.95 17.98
N LEU A 40 -27.66 49.75 18.29
CA LEU A 40 -29.07 49.54 18.61
C LEU A 40 -29.29 49.80 20.11
N PRO A 41 -30.43 50.38 20.51
CA PRO A 41 -30.77 50.64 21.91
C PRO A 41 -31.09 49.32 22.65
N ASP A 42 -30.73 49.30 23.93
CA ASP A 42 -31.02 48.24 24.90
C ASP A 42 -32.54 47.96 25.04
N ASP A 43 -32.82 46.74 25.51
CA ASP A 43 -34.12 46.13 25.83
C ASP A 43 -34.89 45.45 24.69
N VAL A 44 -34.29 44.35 24.21
CA VAL A 44 -35.01 43.08 24.09
C VAL A 44 -34.06 41.98 24.52
N THR A 45 -34.40 41.25 25.59
CA THR A 45 -33.77 39.98 25.96
C THR A 45 -33.96 38.99 24.82
N SER A 46 -33.11 39.13 23.81
CA SER A 46 -32.83 38.11 22.81
C SER A 46 -32.08 37.02 23.58
N PRO A 47 -32.45 35.73 23.46
CA PRO A 47 -31.62 34.69 24.04
C PRO A 47 -30.22 34.87 23.44
N SER A 48 -29.24 35.14 24.28
CA SER A 48 -27.84 35.06 23.93
C SER A 48 -27.65 33.77 23.13
N PRO A 49 -26.98 33.78 21.96
CA PRO A 49 -26.71 32.54 21.28
C PRO A 49 -26.00 31.64 22.28
N SER A 50 -26.59 30.47 22.49
CA SER A 50 -26.12 29.43 23.39
C SER A 50 -24.61 29.30 23.26
N GLY A 51 -23.96 29.30 24.40
CA GLY A 51 -22.54 29.17 24.59
C GLY A 51 -21.65 28.70 23.43
N SER A 52 -20.71 29.55 23.01
CA SER A 52 -19.67 29.15 22.05
C SER A 52 -18.37 28.79 22.78
N GLY A 53 -17.95 27.54 22.70
CA GLY A 53 -16.59 27.13 23.06
C GLY A 53 -15.61 27.50 21.94
N THR A 54 -14.37 27.82 22.30
CA THR A 54 -13.30 28.04 21.31
C THR A 54 -12.42 26.80 21.22
N LEU A 55 -12.32 26.20 20.04
CA LEU A 55 -11.38 25.13 19.74
C LEU A 55 -10.12 25.71 19.10
N SER A 56 -8.96 25.43 19.69
CA SER A 56 -7.64 25.73 19.14
C SER A 56 -6.91 24.43 18.80
N VAL A 57 -6.63 24.17 17.52
CA VAL A 57 -5.94 22.95 17.07
C VAL A 57 -4.48 23.25 16.76
N LEU A 58 -3.59 22.55 17.44
CA LEU A 58 -2.15 22.49 17.19
C LEU A 58 -1.84 21.16 16.51
N ALA A 59 -1.18 21.19 15.35
CA ALA A 59 -0.78 19.98 14.65
C ALA A 59 0.70 19.70 14.88
N ARG A 60 1.04 18.43 15.08
CA ARG A 60 2.43 17.94 15.18
C ARG A 60 2.58 16.60 14.49
N SER A 61 3.77 16.27 14.04
CA SER A 61 4.05 14.89 13.64
C SER A 61 4.01 13.99 14.88
N GLU A 62 3.51 12.77 14.73
CA GLU A 62 3.58 11.75 15.80
C GLU A 62 5.03 11.37 16.13
N SER A 63 5.93 11.42 15.15
CA SER A 63 7.36 11.25 15.38
C SER A 63 8.05 12.60 15.52
N SER A 64 8.79 12.80 16.61
CA SER A 64 9.54 14.04 16.86
C SER A 64 10.72 14.23 15.89
N SER A 65 11.17 13.18 15.21
CA SER A 65 12.23 13.23 14.20
C SER A 65 11.73 13.63 12.81
N VAL A 66 10.40 13.72 12.63
CA VAL A 66 9.76 13.93 11.34
C VAL A 66 9.16 15.33 11.28
N PRO A 67 9.53 16.16 10.28
CA PRO A 67 8.90 17.45 10.09
C PRO A 67 7.44 17.27 9.67
N LEU A 68 6.56 18.12 10.18
CA LEU A 68 5.17 18.17 9.76
C LEU A 68 5.05 18.74 8.33
N SER A 69 4.20 18.12 7.51
CA SER A 69 3.89 18.62 6.16
C SER A 69 2.88 19.76 6.18
N TYR A 70 2.97 20.67 5.20
CA TYR A 70 2.05 21.80 5.06
C TYR A 70 1.48 21.90 3.63
N PRO A 71 0.27 22.44 3.46
CA PRO A 71 -0.63 22.94 4.51
C PRO A 71 -1.27 21.81 5.33
N VAL A 72 -1.68 22.10 6.56
CA VAL A 72 -2.52 21.20 7.38
C VAL A 72 -3.96 21.64 7.25
N ASN A 73 -4.79 20.84 6.58
CA ASN A 73 -6.21 21.09 6.43
C ASN A 73 -6.96 20.39 7.56
N VAL A 74 -7.70 21.15 8.38
CA VAL A 74 -8.44 20.65 9.55
C VAL A 74 -9.93 20.62 9.23
N TYR A 75 -10.60 19.54 9.62
CA TYR A 75 -12.03 19.31 9.49
C TYR A 75 -12.60 18.92 10.86
N VAL A 76 -13.73 19.49 11.23
CA VAL A 76 -14.42 19.20 12.49
C VAL A 76 -15.82 18.70 12.19
N PHE A 77 -16.15 17.52 12.71
CA PHE A 77 -17.43 16.84 12.52
C PHE A 77 -18.20 16.80 13.83
N ASP A 78 -19.49 17.09 13.77
CA ASP A 78 -20.41 16.89 14.90
C ASP A 78 -20.77 15.40 15.07
N PRO A 79 -21.51 15.02 16.14
CA PRO A 79 -21.86 13.61 16.38
C PRO A 79 -22.78 13.00 15.31
N SER A 80 -23.41 13.82 14.46
CA SER A 80 -24.19 13.34 13.32
C SER A 80 -23.32 13.03 12.09
N GLY A 81 -22.01 13.27 12.19
CA GLY A 81 -21.05 13.09 11.10
C GLY A 81 -21.03 14.25 10.09
N LYS A 82 -21.66 15.38 10.42
CA LYS A 82 -21.69 16.55 9.55
C LYS A 82 -20.47 17.44 9.81
N CYS A 83 -19.78 17.86 8.75
CA CYS A 83 -18.71 18.84 8.86
C CYS A 83 -19.26 20.20 9.32
N VAL A 84 -18.87 20.65 10.50
CA VAL A 84 -19.27 21.92 11.13
C VAL A 84 -18.15 22.96 11.17
N GLY A 85 -16.91 22.53 10.93
CA GLY A 85 -15.76 23.40 10.83
C GLY A 85 -14.75 22.91 9.80
N ARG A 86 -14.19 23.83 9.02
CA ARG A 86 -12.99 23.58 8.22
C ARG A 86 -12.08 24.80 8.23
N ASP A 87 -10.79 24.58 8.40
CA ASP A 87 -9.76 25.63 8.25
C ASP A 87 -8.42 25.01 7.85
N SER A 88 -7.37 25.82 7.70
CA SER A 88 -6.04 25.33 7.34
C SER A 88 -4.89 26.13 7.97
N LEU A 89 -3.78 25.42 8.20
CA LEU A 89 -2.50 25.99 8.63
C LEU A 89 -1.53 25.96 7.45
N SER A 90 -0.89 27.09 7.16
CA SER A 90 0.17 27.15 6.16
C SER A 90 1.57 26.95 6.74
N SER A 91 1.75 27.03 8.07
CA SER A 91 3.03 26.87 8.77
C SER A 91 2.88 26.53 10.26
N GLY A 92 3.97 26.09 10.91
CA GLY A 92 3.97 25.48 12.25
C GLY A 92 3.93 26.40 13.47
N GLU A 93 3.92 27.71 13.27
CA GLU A 93 3.89 28.68 14.37
C GLU A 93 2.45 29.13 14.73
N THR A 94 1.45 28.51 14.11
CA THR A 94 0.04 28.93 14.22
C THR A 94 -0.86 27.77 14.63
N SER A 95 -2.02 28.10 15.19
CA SER A 95 -3.10 27.15 15.54
C SER A 95 -4.34 27.49 14.73
N VAL A 96 -5.08 26.48 14.27
CA VAL A 96 -6.44 26.71 13.76
C VAL A 96 -7.31 27.09 14.94
N ARG A 97 -8.12 28.15 14.83
CA ARG A 97 -9.07 28.54 15.86
C ARG A 97 -10.48 28.58 15.29
N MET A 98 -11.39 27.89 15.96
CA MET A 98 -12.79 27.79 15.55
C MET A 98 -13.70 28.05 16.74
N SER A 99 -14.76 28.84 16.53
CA SER A 99 -15.85 28.97 17.50
C SER A 99 -16.92 27.95 17.16
N LEU A 100 -17.18 27.03 18.09
CA LEU A 100 -18.15 25.95 17.95
C LEU A 100 -19.09 25.95 19.17
N HIS A 101 -20.27 25.38 19.03
CA HIS A 101 -21.15 25.18 20.18
C HIS A 101 -20.55 24.15 21.13
N GLU A 102 -20.99 24.16 22.40
CA GLU A 102 -20.66 23.08 23.33
C GLU A 102 -21.10 21.71 22.79
N GLY A 103 -20.32 20.66 23.05
CA GLY A 103 -20.62 19.31 22.55
C GLY A 103 -19.39 18.50 22.19
N SER A 104 -19.62 17.27 21.72
CA SER A 104 -18.57 16.36 21.27
C SER A 104 -18.34 16.46 19.77
N PHE A 105 -17.09 16.43 19.34
CA PHE A 105 -16.67 16.57 17.96
C PHE A 105 -15.53 15.63 17.61
N THR A 106 -15.49 15.19 16.37
CA THR A 106 -14.33 14.50 15.78
C THR A 106 -13.55 15.49 14.93
N VAL A 107 -12.26 15.64 15.23
CA VAL A 107 -11.34 16.50 14.50
C VAL A 107 -10.43 15.63 13.63
N LEU A 108 -10.46 15.86 12.32
CA LEU A 108 -9.59 15.21 11.34
C LEU A 108 -8.64 16.25 10.74
N ALA A 109 -7.42 15.84 10.40
CA ALA A 109 -6.50 16.68 9.65
C ALA A 109 -5.80 15.92 8.54
N VAL A 110 -5.57 16.63 7.43
CA VAL A 110 -4.78 16.17 6.28
C VAL A 110 -3.71 17.20 5.98
N ALA A 111 -2.45 16.82 6.20
CA ALA A 111 -1.28 17.64 5.97
C ALA A 111 -0.60 17.33 4.63
N GLY A 112 0.05 18.33 4.04
CA GLY A 112 0.77 18.22 2.77
C GLY A 112 -0.13 18.23 1.52
N ALA A 113 -1.45 18.15 1.68
CA ALA A 113 -2.40 18.21 0.59
C ALA A 113 -2.73 19.67 0.25
N SER A 114 -2.01 20.27 -0.70
CA SER A 114 -2.29 21.61 -1.20
C SER A 114 -3.53 21.63 -2.10
N SER A 115 -4.30 22.72 -2.10
CA SER A 115 -5.47 22.86 -2.99
C SER A 115 -5.11 22.95 -4.48
N SER A 116 -3.85 23.29 -4.80
CA SER A 116 -3.32 23.31 -6.17
C SER A 116 -3.04 21.91 -6.73
N ASP A 117 -2.75 20.94 -5.86
CA ASP A 117 -2.42 19.57 -6.27
C ASP A 117 -3.55 18.58 -5.96
N TYR A 118 -4.42 18.91 -5.00
CA TYR A 118 -5.52 18.06 -4.55
C TYR A 118 -6.88 18.76 -4.65
N GLU A 119 -7.90 17.94 -4.89
CA GLU A 119 -9.31 18.27 -4.67
C GLU A 119 -9.68 17.86 -3.26
N LEU A 120 -9.78 18.85 -2.38
CA LEU A 120 -10.12 18.68 -0.99
C LEU A 120 -11.65 18.79 -0.78
N PRO A 121 -12.28 17.90 0.01
CA PRO A 121 -13.70 17.98 0.32
C PRO A 121 -14.08 19.36 0.87
N SER A 122 -15.14 19.97 0.34
CA SER A 122 -15.68 21.23 0.88
C SER A 122 -16.34 20.99 2.24
N SER A 123 -16.54 22.04 3.05
CA SER A 123 -17.28 21.90 4.31
C SER A 123 -18.73 21.46 4.08
N VAL A 124 -19.29 21.74 2.90
CA VAL A 124 -20.65 21.36 2.52
C VAL A 124 -20.63 19.91 2.03
N GLY A 125 -21.10 18.98 2.86
CA GLY A 125 -21.26 17.57 2.49
C GLY A 125 -20.02 16.70 2.68
N ALA A 126 -18.92 17.23 3.24
CA ALA A 126 -17.83 16.39 3.71
C ALA A 126 -18.30 15.46 4.83
N THR A 127 -17.78 14.24 4.79
CA THR A 127 -17.87 13.19 5.80
C THR A 127 -16.46 12.69 6.11
N SER A 128 -16.26 11.96 7.20
CA SER A 128 -14.97 11.35 7.54
C SER A 128 -14.40 10.46 6.41
N GLY A 129 -15.27 9.77 5.68
CA GLY A 129 -14.90 8.93 4.54
C GLY A 129 -14.70 9.67 3.21
N SER A 130 -14.75 11.02 3.20
CA SER A 130 -14.56 11.80 1.97
C SER A 130 -13.13 11.67 1.44
N VAL A 131 -13.00 11.53 0.12
CA VAL A 131 -11.71 11.29 -0.54
C VAL A 131 -10.92 12.58 -0.73
N VAL A 132 -9.61 12.53 -0.44
CA VAL A 132 -8.60 13.53 -0.76
C VAL A 132 -8.01 13.18 -2.12
N ARG A 133 -8.57 13.76 -3.18
CA ARG A 133 -8.30 13.32 -4.54
C ARG A 133 -7.12 14.07 -5.16
N LEU A 134 -6.10 13.36 -5.62
CA LEU A 134 -5.02 13.97 -6.39
C LEU A 134 -5.57 14.45 -7.74
N ARG A 135 -5.24 15.68 -8.13
CA ARG A 135 -5.65 16.21 -9.43
C ARG A 135 -4.89 15.53 -10.56
N SER A 136 -5.55 15.40 -11.71
CA SER A 136 -4.92 14.82 -12.91
C SER A 136 -3.63 15.56 -13.29
N GLY A 137 -2.58 14.79 -13.60
CA GLY A 137 -1.27 15.33 -13.98
C GLY A 137 -0.42 15.86 -12.82
N LYS A 138 -0.89 15.72 -11.57
CA LYS A 138 -0.11 16.05 -10.37
C LYS A 138 0.57 14.81 -9.81
N SER A 139 1.50 15.02 -8.88
CA SER A 139 2.19 13.97 -8.13
C SER A 139 1.91 14.14 -6.65
N HIS A 140 1.91 13.05 -5.90
CA HIS A 140 1.71 13.14 -4.46
C HIS A 140 2.84 13.94 -3.79
N GLY A 141 2.45 14.73 -2.78
CA GLY A 141 3.37 15.32 -1.82
C GLY A 141 3.58 14.43 -0.62
N ASP A 142 4.25 14.99 0.39
CA ASP A 142 4.38 14.36 1.70
C ASP A 142 3.05 14.46 2.47
N ILE A 143 2.18 13.46 2.34
CA ILE A 143 0.85 13.47 2.95
C ILE A 143 0.85 12.82 4.34
N MET A 144 0.27 13.51 5.32
CA MET A 144 0.01 12.97 6.66
C MET A 144 -1.44 13.15 7.07
N THR A 145 -1.91 12.32 7.99
CA THR A 145 -3.25 12.42 8.55
C THR A 145 -3.25 12.20 10.05
N GLY A 146 -4.21 12.81 10.75
CA GLY A 146 -4.43 12.58 12.17
C GLY A 146 -5.90 12.75 12.50
N HIS A 147 -6.34 12.11 13.58
CA HIS A 147 -7.68 12.30 14.11
C HIS A 147 -7.69 12.30 15.64
N ASN A 148 -8.67 12.98 16.23
CA ASN A 148 -8.93 12.95 17.65
C ASN A 148 -10.38 13.34 17.94
N ASP A 149 -10.94 12.85 19.04
CA ASP A 149 -12.25 13.26 19.52
C ASP A 149 -12.08 14.24 20.69
N ILE A 150 -12.89 15.30 20.71
CA ILE A 150 -12.85 16.32 21.76
C ILE A 150 -14.26 16.69 22.20
N THR A 151 -14.41 17.04 23.47
CA THR A 151 -15.62 17.65 24.01
C THR A 151 -15.34 19.10 24.36
N LEU A 152 -16.15 20.01 23.82
CA LEU A 152 -16.09 21.44 24.12
C LEU A 152 -17.11 21.79 25.19
N VAL A 153 -16.66 22.54 26.18
CA VAL A 153 -17.48 23.11 27.25
C VAL A 153 -17.75 24.59 26.92
N ASP A 154 -18.96 25.06 27.24
CA ASP A 154 -19.33 26.45 27.06
C ASP A 154 -18.37 27.42 27.79
N GLY A 155 -18.02 28.52 27.13
CA GLY A 155 -17.18 29.59 27.67
C GLY A 155 -15.71 29.24 27.79
N GLU A 156 -15.32 28.00 27.52
CA GLU A 156 -13.94 27.54 27.63
C GLU A 156 -13.17 27.62 26.32
N SER A 157 -11.87 27.89 26.44
CA SER A 157 -10.90 27.77 25.35
C SER A 157 -10.20 26.43 25.44
N ASN A 158 -10.56 25.52 24.53
CA ASN A 158 -10.05 24.16 24.48
C ASN A 158 -8.90 24.07 23.47
N THR A 159 -7.77 23.50 23.88
CA THR A 159 -6.62 23.28 22.98
C THR A 159 -6.44 21.80 22.72
N LEU A 160 -6.53 21.41 21.45
CA LEU A 160 -6.27 20.05 20.98
C LEU A 160 -4.89 19.99 20.31
N THR A 161 -4.01 19.11 20.79
CA THR A 161 -2.78 18.77 20.07
C THR A 161 -3.01 17.50 19.27
N LEU A 162 -3.07 17.64 17.94
CA LEU A 162 -3.33 16.56 17.01
C LEU A 162 -2.00 15.98 16.50
N GLY A 163 -1.79 14.68 16.74
CA GLY A 163 -0.68 13.92 16.15
C GLY A 163 -1.03 13.48 14.73
N LEU A 164 -0.11 13.68 13.79
CA LEU A 164 -0.27 13.23 12.40
C LEU A 164 0.79 12.18 12.05
N SER A 165 0.33 11.07 11.46
CA SER A 165 1.16 10.02 10.86
C SER A 165 1.16 10.13 9.35
N ARG A 166 2.28 9.77 8.72
CA ARG A 166 2.39 9.85 7.27
C ARG A 166 1.62 8.72 6.59
N ARG A 167 1.04 9.03 5.44
CA ARG A 167 0.22 8.13 4.62
C ARG A 167 0.80 7.87 3.23
N VAL A 168 2.04 8.28 2.98
CA VAL A 168 2.77 7.98 1.74
C VAL A 168 4.08 7.28 2.03
N MET A 169 4.54 6.49 1.06
CA MET A 169 5.93 6.08 0.93
C MET A 169 6.66 7.05 0.00
N GLU A 170 7.97 7.17 0.16
CA GLU A 170 8.82 7.91 -0.77
C GLU A 170 9.61 6.92 -1.62
N ILE A 171 9.40 6.88 -2.92
CA ILE A 171 10.34 6.19 -3.81
C ILE A 171 11.58 7.07 -3.95
N SER A 172 12.63 6.72 -3.20
CA SER A 172 13.85 7.51 -3.02
C SER A 172 14.88 7.24 -4.11
N SER A 173 14.97 6.00 -4.60
CA SER A 173 15.81 5.66 -5.73
C SER A 173 15.27 4.45 -6.49
N VAL A 174 15.41 4.49 -7.81
CA VAL A 174 15.25 3.31 -8.67
C VAL A 174 16.38 3.29 -9.68
N THR A 175 17.19 2.24 -9.68
CA THR A 175 18.37 2.11 -10.56
C THR A 175 18.45 0.70 -11.15
N MET A 176 18.80 0.60 -12.42
CA MET A 176 19.05 -0.65 -13.15
C MET A 176 20.43 -0.57 -13.80
N ASP A 177 21.37 -1.38 -13.35
CA ASP A 177 22.74 -1.47 -13.87
C ASP A 177 22.89 -2.59 -14.90
N ASN A 178 23.97 -2.53 -15.67
CA ASN A 178 24.38 -3.49 -16.70
C ASN A 178 23.30 -3.79 -17.77
N VAL A 179 22.35 -2.86 -17.98
CA VAL A 179 21.29 -3.00 -18.98
C VAL A 179 21.90 -3.10 -20.38
N PRO A 180 21.48 -4.07 -21.23
CA PRO A 180 22.04 -4.27 -22.55
C PRO A 180 21.89 -3.03 -23.43
N VAL A 181 22.88 -2.79 -24.29
CA VAL A 181 22.88 -1.67 -25.23
C VAL A 181 21.73 -1.73 -26.25
N SER A 182 21.15 -2.91 -26.45
CA SER A 182 19.98 -3.11 -27.32
C SER A 182 18.65 -2.68 -26.67
N VAL A 183 18.62 -2.38 -25.37
CA VAL A 183 17.41 -1.90 -24.70
C VAL A 183 17.15 -0.45 -25.06
N THR A 184 15.91 -0.16 -25.47
CA THR A 184 15.45 1.17 -25.89
C THR A 184 14.69 1.92 -24.80
N SER A 185 14.10 1.21 -23.83
CA SER A 185 13.45 1.81 -22.66
C SER A 185 13.42 0.87 -21.47
N VAL A 186 13.48 1.43 -20.27
CA VAL A 186 13.33 0.70 -19.00
C VAL A 186 12.25 1.36 -18.14
N SER A 187 11.36 0.55 -17.55
CA SER A 187 10.44 1.02 -16.53
C SER A 187 10.24 0.00 -15.41
N VAL A 188 9.83 0.49 -14.26
CA VAL A 188 9.45 -0.33 -13.11
C VAL A 188 7.97 -0.12 -12.81
N LEU A 189 7.21 -1.19 -12.65
CA LEU A 189 5.80 -1.17 -12.30
C LEU A 189 5.63 -1.71 -10.87
N LEU A 190 4.97 -0.95 -10.02
CA LEU A 190 4.57 -1.35 -8.67
C LEU A 190 3.05 -1.60 -8.64
N ARG A 191 2.61 -2.77 -8.16
CA ARG A 191 1.18 -3.10 -8.01
C ARG A 191 0.91 -4.31 -7.11
N PRO A 192 -0.24 -4.41 -6.43
CA PRO A 192 -1.22 -3.35 -6.22
C PRO A 192 -0.71 -2.28 -5.24
N LEU A 193 -1.18 -1.05 -5.42
CA LEU A 193 -1.03 0.07 -4.50
C LEU A 193 -2.42 0.62 -4.13
N CYS A 194 -2.51 1.33 -3.00
CA CYS A 194 -3.70 2.08 -2.66
C CYS A 194 -3.94 3.21 -3.68
N ASP A 195 -5.19 3.45 -4.06
CA ASP A 195 -5.57 4.42 -5.09
C ASP A 195 -6.06 5.76 -4.54
N ASP A 196 -6.71 5.75 -3.38
CA ASP A 196 -7.32 6.91 -2.76
C ASP A 196 -7.01 6.98 -1.25
N LEU A 197 -6.97 8.19 -0.70
CA LEU A 197 -6.88 8.47 0.73
C LEU A 197 -8.14 9.20 1.18
N ARG A 198 -8.71 8.83 2.34
CA ARG A 198 -9.87 9.49 2.94
C ARG A 198 -9.46 10.43 4.07
N LEU A 199 -10.35 11.35 4.46
CA LEU A 199 -10.08 12.33 5.53
C LEU A 199 -9.74 11.67 6.88
N ASP A 200 -10.34 10.51 7.17
CA ASP A 200 -10.04 9.71 8.37
C ASP A 200 -8.68 9.01 8.34
N GLY A 201 -7.95 9.09 7.23
CA GLY A 201 -6.65 8.46 7.02
C GLY A 201 -6.72 7.02 6.51
N SER A 202 -7.92 6.47 6.29
CA SER A 202 -8.08 5.17 5.64
C SER A 202 -7.81 5.25 4.14
N PHE A 203 -7.29 4.17 3.58
CA PHE A 203 -7.10 4.04 2.14
C PHE A 203 -8.35 3.46 1.48
N GLY A 204 -8.52 3.79 0.20
CA GLY A 204 -9.53 3.25 -0.70
C GLY A 204 -9.20 1.83 -1.17
N SER A 205 -9.40 1.58 -2.47
CA SER A 205 -9.16 0.27 -3.05
C SER A 205 -7.67 -0.01 -3.24
N SER A 206 -7.32 -1.28 -3.41
CA SER A 206 -5.95 -1.74 -3.65
C SER A 206 -5.77 -2.21 -5.10
N SER A 207 -6.20 -1.40 -6.06
CA SER A 207 -6.06 -1.67 -7.51
C SER A 207 -5.07 -0.73 -8.21
N GLY A 208 -4.47 0.20 -7.48
CA GLY A 208 -3.56 1.20 -8.01
C GLY A 208 -2.27 0.59 -8.56
N GLU A 209 -1.71 1.27 -9.56
CA GLU A 209 -0.45 0.91 -10.19
C GLU A 209 0.44 2.16 -10.29
N CYS A 210 1.75 2.01 -10.06
CA CYS A 210 2.73 3.08 -10.28
C CYS A 210 3.76 2.63 -11.31
N VAL A 211 3.86 3.36 -12.43
CA VAL A 211 4.88 3.13 -13.47
C VAL A 211 5.97 4.18 -13.35
N ILE A 212 7.19 3.72 -13.12
CA ILE A 212 8.38 4.52 -12.91
C ILE A 212 9.25 4.41 -14.17
N PRO A 213 9.26 5.43 -15.05
CA PRO A 213 10.18 5.44 -16.18
C PRO A 213 11.60 5.68 -15.69
N LEU A 214 12.56 4.95 -16.26
CA LEU A 214 13.98 5.19 -16.01
C LEU A 214 14.62 5.81 -17.24
N SER A 215 15.60 6.68 -17.00
CA SER A 215 16.40 7.34 -18.03
C SER A 215 17.82 6.80 -18.01
N ARG A 216 18.38 6.53 -19.20
CA ARG A 216 19.78 6.11 -19.33
C ARG A 216 20.72 7.21 -18.84
N ARG A 217 21.68 6.86 -17.98
CA ARG A 217 22.65 7.82 -17.43
C ARG A 217 23.86 7.93 -18.37
N GLY A 218 23.84 8.91 -19.27
CA GLY A 218 24.90 9.09 -20.27
C GLY A 218 25.07 7.85 -21.17
N ASP A 219 26.31 7.56 -21.58
CA ASP A 219 26.63 6.36 -22.38
C ASP A 219 26.73 5.07 -21.55
N SER A 220 26.49 5.14 -20.24
CA SER A 220 26.60 3.98 -19.35
C SER A 220 25.52 2.93 -19.62
N ARG A 221 25.71 1.72 -19.06
CA ARG A 221 24.68 0.66 -19.01
C ARG A 221 23.74 0.82 -17.81
N VAL A 222 23.70 2.01 -17.20
CA VAL A 222 22.89 2.33 -16.03
C VAL A 222 21.67 3.15 -16.45
N TRP A 223 20.51 2.74 -15.95
CA TRP A 223 19.24 3.45 -16.06
C TRP A 223 18.76 3.81 -14.67
N ALA A 224 18.26 5.02 -14.45
CA ALA A 224 17.74 5.40 -13.14
C ALA A 224 16.57 6.37 -13.27
N MET A 225 15.73 6.39 -12.24
CA MET A 225 14.65 7.37 -12.16
C MET A 225 15.22 8.78 -12.01
N ASP A 226 14.52 9.79 -12.51
CA ASP A 226 15.08 11.15 -12.55
C ASP A 226 15.10 11.86 -11.19
N ARG A 227 14.09 11.64 -10.35
CA ARG A 227 13.97 12.27 -9.04
C ARG A 227 13.07 11.48 -8.09
N PRO A 228 13.26 11.59 -6.77
CA PRO A 228 12.36 11.01 -5.77
C PRO A 228 10.94 11.55 -5.91
N PHE A 229 9.97 10.72 -5.52
CA PHE A 229 8.56 11.12 -5.47
C PHE A 229 7.80 10.29 -4.43
N TYR A 230 6.66 10.82 -3.99
CA TYR A 230 5.79 10.13 -3.05
C TYR A 230 4.71 9.33 -3.78
N HIS A 231 4.30 8.22 -3.17
CA HIS A 231 3.14 7.45 -3.60
C HIS A 231 2.45 6.82 -2.38
N TYR A 232 1.17 6.46 -2.49
CA TYR A 232 0.56 5.59 -1.50
C TYR A 232 1.18 4.20 -1.55
N GLY A 233 1.29 3.59 -0.37
CA GLY A 233 1.77 2.23 -0.21
C GLY A 233 0.76 1.18 -0.66
N ALA A 234 1.12 -0.08 -0.51
CA ALA A 234 0.24 -1.24 -0.72
C ALA A 234 -0.51 -1.60 0.57
N SER A 235 -1.76 -2.04 0.43
CA SER A 235 -2.55 -2.59 1.54
C SER A 235 -2.24 -4.07 1.83
N GLY A 236 -1.34 -4.68 1.06
CA GLY A 236 -1.03 -6.11 1.07
C GLY A 236 0.18 -6.41 0.17
N PRO A 237 0.42 -7.69 -0.20
CA PRO A 237 1.57 -8.06 -1.02
C PRO A 237 1.59 -7.30 -2.35
N ALA A 238 2.67 -6.56 -2.59
CA ALA A 238 2.90 -5.84 -3.84
C ALA A 238 3.90 -6.59 -4.71
N THR A 239 3.86 -6.34 -6.01
CA THR A 239 4.79 -6.84 -7.02
C THR A 239 5.57 -5.67 -7.60
N VAL A 240 6.88 -5.85 -7.72
CA VAL A 240 7.78 -5.00 -8.51
C VAL A 240 8.03 -5.68 -9.84
N THR A 241 7.64 -5.08 -10.95
CA THR A 241 7.88 -5.60 -12.29
C THR A 241 8.79 -4.67 -13.07
N VAL A 242 9.99 -5.13 -13.43
CA VAL A 242 10.89 -4.41 -14.34
C VAL A 242 10.58 -4.81 -15.79
N ARG A 243 10.37 -3.80 -16.64
CA ARG A 243 10.09 -3.96 -18.06
C ARG A 243 11.25 -3.38 -18.87
N LEU A 244 11.82 -4.21 -19.74
CA LEU A 244 12.87 -3.85 -20.69
C LEU A 244 12.31 -3.96 -22.10
N SER A 245 12.33 -2.86 -22.86
CA SER A 245 11.95 -2.87 -24.27
C SER A 245 13.17 -3.05 -25.15
N PHE A 246 13.10 -4.01 -26.06
CA PHE A 246 14.05 -4.27 -27.12
C PHE A 246 13.38 -4.01 -28.49
N PRO A 247 14.15 -3.90 -29.59
CA PRO A 247 13.57 -3.76 -30.93
C PRO A 247 12.63 -4.91 -31.32
N ASP A 248 12.83 -6.11 -30.76
CA ASP A 248 12.07 -7.33 -31.03
C ASP A 248 10.91 -7.59 -30.06
N GLY A 249 10.79 -6.81 -28.98
CA GLY A 249 9.69 -6.94 -28.01
C GLY A 249 10.02 -6.48 -26.59
N VAL A 250 9.07 -6.68 -25.67
CA VAL A 250 9.21 -6.30 -24.26
C VAL A 250 9.46 -7.55 -23.40
N ARG A 251 10.44 -7.49 -22.51
CA ARG A 251 10.74 -8.52 -21.50
C ARG A 251 10.40 -7.98 -20.12
N SER A 252 9.72 -8.78 -19.31
CA SER A 252 9.27 -8.39 -17.97
C SER A 252 9.78 -9.36 -16.92
N TYR A 253 10.27 -8.83 -15.80
CA TYR A 253 10.76 -9.57 -14.64
C TYR A 253 10.00 -9.09 -13.41
N SER A 254 9.30 -9.99 -12.73
CA SER A 254 8.40 -9.64 -11.62
C SER A 254 8.87 -10.28 -10.32
N TYR A 255 8.82 -9.51 -9.23
CA TYR A 255 9.10 -9.94 -7.88
C TYR A 255 7.91 -9.62 -6.98
N SER A 256 7.38 -10.62 -6.29
CA SER A 256 6.41 -10.41 -5.21
C SER A 256 7.16 -10.03 -3.94
N CYS A 257 6.88 -8.85 -3.40
CA CYS A 257 7.48 -8.35 -2.18
C CYS A 257 7.07 -9.24 -1.00
N GLY A 258 8.06 -9.75 -0.27
CA GLY A 258 7.82 -10.51 0.96
C GLY A 258 7.21 -9.63 2.08
N GLU A 259 7.54 -8.34 2.07
CA GLU A 259 6.93 -7.33 2.95
C GLU A 259 6.12 -6.31 2.12
N SER A 260 5.10 -5.70 2.74
CA SER A 260 4.28 -4.70 2.07
C SER A 260 5.06 -3.39 1.85
N LEU A 261 4.88 -2.79 0.66
CA LEU A 261 5.34 -1.43 0.35
C LEU A 261 4.55 -0.43 1.20
N SER A 262 4.95 -0.23 2.45
CA SER A 262 4.11 0.46 3.43
C SER A 262 4.31 1.97 3.37
N ALA A 263 3.24 2.72 3.68
CA ALA A 263 3.38 4.14 3.99
C ALA A 263 4.39 4.32 5.13
N ASN A 264 4.98 5.52 5.24
CA ASN A 264 5.94 5.85 6.29
C ASN A 264 7.35 5.27 6.11
N TYR A 265 7.70 4.85 4.88
CA TYR A 265 9.03 4.32 4.51
C TYR A 265 9.61 5.02 3.28
N ARG A 266 10.95 5.01 3.17
CA ARG A 266 11.69 5.37 1.96
C ARG A 266 12.07 4.09 1.20
N ILE A 267 11.65 4.00 -0.05
CA ILE A 267 11.85 2.81 -0.88
C ILE A 267 12.99 3.08 -1.86
N SER A 268 14.00 2.23 -1.84
CA SER A 268 15.07 2.20 -2.84
C SER A 268 15.01 0.86 -3.58
N ILE A 269 15.03 0.89 -4.91
CA ILE A 269 14.99 -0.30 -5.76
C ILE A 269 16.22 -0.26 -6.66
N ALA A 270 17.19 -1.12 -6.41
CA ALA A 270 18.30 -1.34 -7.32
C ALA A 270 18.10 -2.63 -8.10
N GLY A 271 18.72 -2.72 -9.27
CA GLY A 271 18.72 -3.91 -10.08
C GLY A 271 19.94 -3.96 -10.97
N ARG A 272 20.27 -5.15 -11.44
CA ARG A 272 21.38 -5.42 -12.34
C ARG A 272 20.92 -6.43 -13.38
N TYR A 273 21.03 -6.09 -14.65
CA TYR A 273 20.80 -7.04 -15.72
C TYR A 273 21.97 -8.02 -15.83
N THR A 274 21.66 -9.31 -15.96
CA THR A 274 22.58 -10.43 -16.11
C THR A 274 22.21 -11.26 -17.34
N SER A 275 23.06 -12.21 -17.72
CA SER A 275 22.76 -13.15 -18.81
C SER A 275 21.55 -14.06 -18.52
N SER A 276 21.15 -14.19 -17.24
CA SER A 276 19.98 -14.95 -16.77
C SER A 276 18.72 -14.09 -16.58
N GLY A 277 18.81 -12.74 -16.57
CA GLY A 277 17.64 -11.88 -16.36
C GLY A 277 17.96 -10.52 -15.76
N VAL A 278 17.10 -10.01 -14.87
CA VAL A 278 17.35 -8.79 -14.10
C VAL A 278 17.39 -9.14 -12.62
N GLN A 279 18.56 -9.15 -11.98
CA GLN A 279 18.69 -9.20 -10.53
C GLN A 279 18.13 -7.91 -9.94
N LEU A 280 17.38 -7.96 -8.84
CA LEU A 280 16.74 -6.78 -8.26
C LEU A 280 16.99 -6.73 -6.75
N SER A 281 17.93 -5.93 -6.30
CA SER A 281 18.13 -5.68 -4.87
C SER A 281 17.39 -4.44 -4.42
N GLY A 282 16.46 -4.52 -3.48
CA GLY A 282 15.81 -3.37 -2.87
C GLY A 282 16.32 -3.07 -1.46
N THR A 283 16.14 -1.83 -1.01
CA THR A 283 16.22 -1.50 0.41
C THR A 283 15.01 -0.66 0.76
N LEU A 284 14.26 -1.07 1.77
CA LEU A 284 13.30 -0.23 2.47
C LEU A 284 14.10 0.57 3.51
N LEU A 285 14.67 1.69 3.09
CA LEU A 285 15.36 2.57 4.02
C LEU A 285 14.34 3.33 4.86
N GLY A 286 14.71 3.56 6.11
CA GLY A 286 13.92 4.36 7.02
C GLY A 286 14.81 5.27 7.83
N GLU A 287 15.63 6.08 7.17
CA GLU A 287 16.61 6.89 7.91
C GLU A 287 15.98 8.02 8.73
N ASP A 288 14.74 8.44 8.45
CA ASP A 288 13.92 9.24 9.39
C ASP A 288 12.58 8.56 9.70
N TRP A 289 12.47 7.26 9.39
CA TRP A 289 11.22 6.63 8.97
C TRP A 289 11.11 5.14 9.33
N ALA A 290 10.73 4.85 10.57
CA ALA A 290 10.60 3.51 11.17
C ALA A 290 11.84 2.58 11.14
N GLY A 291 12.96 3.01 10.52
CA GLY A 291 14.25 2.29 10.51
C GLY A 291 14.60 1.64 9.17
N VAL A 292 15.86 1.26 9.01
CA VAL A 292 16.39 0.60 7.79
C VAL A 292 16.06 -0.89 7.78
N ARG A 293 15.49 -1.38 6.67
CA ARG A 293 15.34 -2.80 6.35
C ARG A 293 15.87 -3.09 4.94
N ASP A 294 16.84 -3.99 4.84
CA ASP A 294 17.34 -4.48 3.56
C ASP A 294 16.40 -5.55 3.00
N ILE A 295 15.87 -5.33 1.80
CA ILE A 295 15.10 -6.35 1.06
C ILE A 295 15.86 -6.66 -0.22
N SER A 296 16.92 -7.45 -0.07
CA SER A 296 17.66 -7.97 -1.23
C SER A 296 16.89 -9.14 -1.84
N PHE A 297 16.67 -9.12 -3.15
CA PHE A 297 16.16 -10.25 -3.90
C PHE A 297 17.05 -10.49 -5.13
N ASP A 298 17.20 -11.75 -5.53
CA ASP A 298 18.08 -12.14 -6.62
C ASP A 298 17.24 -12.75 -7.75
N PHE A 299 17.58 -12.39 -8.99
CA PHE A 299 17.19 -13.15 -10.16
C PHE A 299 18.45 -13.81 -10.72
N GLY A 300 18.78 -14.96 -10.12
CA GLY A 300 19.73 -15.92 -10.62
C GLY A 300 21.21 -15.55 -10.46
N GLY A 301 21.80 -15.95 -9.34
CA GLY A 301 22.97 -16.85 -9.34
C GLY A 301 24.18 -16.41 -8.51
N SER A 302 24.21 -16.90 -7.26
CA SER A 302 25.37 -17.28 -6.42
C SER A 302 26.26 -16.22 -5.72
N SER A 303 26.50 -16.53 -4.42
CA SER A 303 27.59 -16.18 -3.47
C SER A 303 27.46 -14.89 -2.65
N SER A 304 27.78 -14.83 -1.35
CA SER A 304 28.09 -15.82 -0.30
C SER A 304 28.03 -15.11 1.08
N ASP A 305 27.94 -15.92 2.15
CA ASP A 305 28.41 -15.67 3.52
C ASP A 305 27.64 -14.69 4.43
N GLY A 306 26.75 -15.26 5.25
CA GLY A 306 26.18 -14.64 6.45
C GLY A 306 25.29 -15.62 7.20
N GLU A 307 25.73 -16.04 8.37
CA GLU A 307 25.22 -17.14 9.20
C GLU A 307 23.70 -17.07 9.47
N GLY A 308 22.94 -17.94 8.82
CA GLY A 308 21.52 -18.17 9.08
C GLY A 308 21.16 -19.59 8.67
N GLN A 309 20.66 -20.37 9.62
CA GLN A 309 20.49 -21.83 9.56
C GLN A 309 19.94 -22.33 8.21
N GLU A 310 20.75 -23.12 7.50
CA GLU A 310 20.45 -23.72 6.20
C GLU A 310 19.26 -24.70 6.29
N PRO A 311 18.25 -24.63 5.40
CA PRO A 311 17.21 -25.66 5.32
C PRO A 311 17.84 -26.98 4.86
N PRO A 312 17.37 -28.13 5.38
CA PRO A 312 18.06 -29.40 5.20
C PRO A 312 18.14 -29.80 3.73
N VAL A 313 19.37 -29.90 3.23
CA VAL A 313 19.70 -30.42 1.89
C VAL A 313 19.64 -31.95 1.96
N THR A 314 18.78 -32.57 1.16
CA THR A 314 18.72 -34.04 1.08
C THR A 314 19.96 -34.55 0.32
N PRO A 315 20.79 -35.44 0.89
CA PRO A 315 21.96 -35.95 0.18
C PRO A 315 21.55 -37.04 -0.82
N GLY A 316 21.80 -36.78 -2.10
CA GLY A 316 21.77 -37.82 -3.14
C GLY A 316 21.26 -37.28 -4.46
N GLY A 317 21.98 -37.54 -5.56
CA GLY A 317 21.66 -37.12 -6.93
C GLY A 317 20.40 -37.76 -7.53
N ALA A 318 19.28 -37.67 -6.82
CA ALA A 318 17.95 -38.02 -7.29
C ALA A 318 17.35 -36.81 -8.01
N ALA A 319 16.85 -37.04 -9.23
CA ALA A 319 16.10 -36.03 -9.96
C ALA A 319 14.91 -35.56 -9.13
N ALA A 320 14.65 -34.26 -9.16
CA ALA A 320 13.56 -33.68 -8.40
C ALA A 320 12.20 -34.28 -8.82
N PRO A 321 11.32 -34.57 -7.87
CA PRO A 321 10.01 -35.14 -8.17
C PRO A 321 9.13 -34.09 -8.88
N SER A 322 8.29 -34.56 -9.81
CA SER A 322 7.41 -33.70 -10.61
C SER A 322 6.17 -33.26 -9.83
N ALA A 323 5.59 -32.10 -10.17
CA ALA A 323 4.29 -31.71 -9.64
C ALA A 323 3.21 -32.76 -9.95
N GLY A 324 2.39 -33.08 -8.96
CA GLY A 324 1.37 -34.12 -9.04
C GLY A 324 1.82 -35.54 -8.68
N SER A 325 3.12 -35.77 -8.46
CA SER A 325 3.64 -37.06 -7.97
C SER A 325 3.70 -37.14 -6.45
N LEU A 326 4.02 -38.32 -5.93
CA LEU A 326 4.41 -38.51 -4.53
C LEU A 326 5.93 -38.46 -4.40
N PHE A 327 6.41 -37.86 -3.32
CA PHE A 327 7.81 -37.88 -2.91
C PHE A 327 7.88 -38.07 -1.39
N GLU A 328 8.58 -39.10 -0.94
CA GLU A 328 8.69 -39.49 0.48
C GLU A 328 7.32 -39.55 1.19
N GLY A 329 6.32 -40.11 0.50
CA GLY A 329 4.95 -40.22 1.03
C GLY A 329 4.18 -38.90 1.13
N SER A 330 4.66 -37.83 0.49
CA SER A 330 4.02 -36.51 0.45
C SER A 330 3.67 -36.12 -0.97
N TYR A 331 2.62 -35.32 -1.14
CA TYR A 331 2.20 -34.87 -2.48
C TYR A 331 3.00 -33.65 -2.92
N VAL A 332 3.52 -33.71 -4.14
CA VAL A 332 4.27 -32.60 -4.73
C VAL A 332 3.29 -31.60 -5.34
N LEU A 333 3.07 -30.49 -4.63
CA LEU A 333 2.20 -29.40 -5.09
C LEU A 333 2.82 -28.64 -6.25
N SER A 334 4.12 -28.37 -6.16
CA SER A 334 4.87 -27.68 -7.20
C SER A 334 6.29 -28.24 -7.26
N SER A 335 6.84 -28.23 -8.47
CA SER A 335 8.22 -28.59 -8.76
C SER A 335 8.69 -27.64 -9.83
N THR A 336 9.71 -26.83 -9.52
CA THR A 336 10.13 -25.71 -10.35
C THR A 336 11.64 -25.74 -10.47
N SER A 337 12.13 -26.10 -11.65
CA SER A 337 13.55 -26.13 -11.94
C SER A 337 14.09 -24.71 -12.05
N GLY A 338 15.14 -24.44 -11.29
CA GLY A 338 15.95 -23.24 -11.38
C GLY A 338 17.07 -23.39 -12.41
N ASP A 339 17.61 -22.25 -12.81
CA ASP A 339 18.61 -22.16 -13.89
C ASP A 339 20.02 -22.64 -13.46
N ASP A 340 20.23 -22.91 -12.18
CA ASP A 340 21.45 -23.48 -11.58
C ASP A 340 21.46 -25.02 -11.59
N GLY A 341 20.47 -25.64 -12.25
CA GLY A 341 20.25 -27.09 -12.25
C GLY A 341 19.46 -27.57 -11.03
N SER A 342 19.18 -26.69 -10.07
CA SER A 342 18.39 -27.02 -8.89
C SER A 342 16.91 -27.08 -9.20
N THR A 343 16.10 -27.69 -8.35
CA THR A 343 14.64 -27.70 -8.48
C THR A 343 14.02 -27.54 -7.11
N VAL A 344 13.19 -26.51 -6.96
CA VAL A 344 12.44 -26.25 -5.73
C VAL A 344 11.14 -27.02 -5.79
N VAL A 345 10.85 -27.75 -4.71
CA VAL A 345 9.71 -28.65 -4.61
C VAL A 345 8.93 -28.30 -3.36
N THR A 346 7.64 -27.97 -3.51
CA THR A 346 6.73 -27.82 -2.36
C THR A 346 5.96 -29.11 -2.15
N LEU A 347 6.13 -29.69 -0.97
CA LEU A 347 5.45 -30.89 -0.50
C LEU A 347 4.28 -30.51 0.41
N MET A 348 3.19 -31.25 0.24
CA MET A 348 2.04 -31.27 1.15
C MET A 348 1.96 -32.64 1.80
N GLY A 349 1.92 -32.67 3.13
CA GLY A 349 1.86 -33.91 3.90
C GLY A 349 0.65 -34.76 3.56
N ALA A 350 0.81 -36.09 3.69
CA ALA A 350 -0.27 -37.03 3.40
C ALA A 350 -1.40 -36.98 4.42
N ALA A 351 -1.06 -36.89 5.71
CA ALA A 351 -2.01 -36.92 6.79
C ALA A 351 -2.54 -35.53 7.15
N THR A 352 -3.72 -35.53 7.76
CA THR A 352 -4.35 -34.37 8.37
C THR A 352 -4.81 -34.75 9.77
N VAL A 353 -4.89 -33.77 10.67
CA VAL A 353 -5.58 -33.92 11.95
C VAL A 353 -6.57 -32.78 12.11
N SER A 354 -7.76 -33.10 12.57
CA SER A 354 -8.76 -32.15 13.05
C SER A 354 -9.00 -32.42 14.54
N GLY A 355 -9.72 -31.54 15.23
CA GLY A 355 -10.02 -31.70 16.65
C GLY A 355 -8.86 -31.30 17.56
N LEU A 356 -7.97 -30.42 17.08
CA LEU A 356 -7.07 -29.71 17.98
C LEU A 356 -7.93 -28.86 18.90
N SER A 357 -7.96 -29.20 20.19
CA SER A 357 -8.74 -28.47 21.20
C SER A 357 -8.06 -27.13 21.49
N VAL A 358 -8.20 -26.21 20.55
CA VAL A 358 -7.65 -24.86 20.55
C VAL A 358 -8.74 -23.87 20.22
N SER A 359 -8.77 -22.76 20.95
CA SER A 359 -9.65 -21.63 20.69
C SER A 359 -8.83 -20.43 20.22
N GLU A 360 -9.42 -19.59 19.37
CA GLU A 360 -8.86 -18.27 19.02
C GLU A 360 -8.56 -17.40 20.27
N ASN A 361 -9.21 -17.69 21.40
CA ASN A 361 -9.01 -16.99 22.67
C ASN A 361 -7.76 -17.45 23.45
N ASP A 362 -7.11 -18.56 23.05
CA ASP A 362 -5.98 -19.15 23.78
C ASP A 362 -4.66 -18.37 23.57
N GLY A 363 -4.66 -17.38 22.69
CA GLY A 363 -3.48 -16.58 22.35
C GLY A 363 -2.47 -17.32 21.45
N GLN A 364 -1.68 -16.56 20.69
CA GLN A 364 -0.82 -17.09 19.62
C GLN A 364 0.25 -18.08 20.09
N GLU A 365 0.79 -17.91 21.31
CA GLU A 365 1.80 -18.83 21.86
C GLU A 365 1.22 -20.21 22.23
N SER A 366 -0.01 -20.25 22.75
CA SER A 366 -0.71 -21.49 23.08
C SER A 366 -1.09 -22.25 21.82
N LEU A 367 -1.63 -21.54 20.82
CA LEU A 367 -1.93 -22.08 19.49
C LEU A 367 -0.69 -22.70 18.84
N LEU A 368 0.43 -21.98 18.85
CA LEU A 368 1.69 -22.46 18.29
C LEU A 368 2.21 -23.70 19.02
N SER A 369 2.04 -23.75 20.34
CA SER A 369 2.45 -24.90 21.16
C SER A 369 1.60 -26.14 20.85
N ALA A 370 0.28 -25.98 20.71
CA ALA A 370 -0.63 -27.07 20.35
C ALA A 370 -0.37 -27.60 18.93
N VAL A 371 -0.19 -26.71 17.95
CA VAL A 371 0.18 -27.08 16.58
C VAL A 371 1.49 -27.86 16.58
N ARG A 372 2.55 -27.34 17.24
CA ARG A 372 3.86 -28.01 17.32
C ARG A 372 3.79 -29.37 17.98
N ALA A 373 2.95 -29.55 18.99
CA ALA A 373 2.76 -30.83 19.67
C ALA A 373 2.10 -31.88 18.75
N ALA A 374 1.23 -31.47 17.82
CA ALA A 374 0.54 -32.37 16.90
C ALA A 374 1.33 -32.70 15.62
N MET A 375 2.27 -31.83 15.22
CA MET A 375 3.07 -32.00 13.99
C MET A 375 3.73 -33.39 13.84
N PRO A 376 4.37 -33.99 14.85
CA PRO A 376 5.03 -35.29 14.70
C PRO A 376 4.06 -36.42 14.30
N GLY A 377 2.80 -36.36 14.76
CA GLY A 377 1.79 -37.37 14.46
C GLY A 377 1.31 -37.37 13.00
N LEU A 378 1.60 -36.31 12.25
CA LEU A 378 1.22 -36.16 10.84
C LEU A 378 2.27 -36.70 9.86
N LEU A 379 3.43 -37.11 10.37
CA LEU A 379 4.58 -37.48 9.57
C LEU A 379 4.97 -38.93 9.88
N PRO A 380 5.17 -39.80 8.86
CA PRO A 380 5.52 -41.21 9.10
C PRO A 380 6.80 -41.42 9.93
N SER A 381 7.76 -40.50 9.83
CA SER A 381 9.02 -40.52 10.57
C SER A 381 8.96 -39.85 11.95
N GLY A 382 7.91 -39.07 12.22
CA GLY A 382 7.84 -38.15 13.37
C GLY A 382 8.80 -36.96 13.30
N ASP A 383 9.63 -36.84 12.25
CA ASP A 383 10.59 -35.75 12.09
C ASP A 383 9.92 -34.52 11.46
N THR A 384 9.79 -33.45 12.25
CA THR A 384 9.16 -32.20 11.86
C THR A 384 10.12 -31.21 11.19
N SER A 385 11.38 -31.58 10.99
CA SER A 385 12.39 -30.70 10.41
C SER A 385 12.01 -30.22 9.00
N GLY A 386 11.90 -28.89 8.85
CA GLY A 386 11.52 -28.21 7.62
C GLY A 386 10.02 -28.30 7.26
N TRP A 387 9.20 -28.90 8.12
CA TRP A 387 7.74 -28.88 7.99
C TRP A 387 7.16 -27.73 8.81
N ASP A 388 6.17 -27.03 8.26
CA ASP A 388 5.43 -25.96 8.96
C ASP A 388 3.97 -25.92 8.49
N LEU A 389 3.19 -25.04 9.12
CA LEU A 389 1.88 -24.63 8.61
C LEU A 389 2.00 -24.07 7.19
N PRO A 390 0.97 -24.26 6.35
CA PRO A 390 0.92 -23.59 5.07
C PRO A 390 0.83 -22.08 5.27
N THR A 391 1.37 -21.37 4.30
CA THR A 391 1.16 -19.93 4.14
C THR A 391 -0.17 -19.66 3.44
N VAL A 392 -0.71 -18.45 3.62
CA VAL A 392 -1.90 -17.98 2.90
C VAL A 392 -1.71 -18.10 1.38
N ALA A 393 -0.51 -17.83 0.87
CA ALA A 393 -0.19 -17.96 -0.56
C ALA A 393 -0.30 -19.41 -1.06
N GLN A 394 0.20 -20.38 -0.29
CA GLN A 394 0.10 -21.80 -0.64
C GLN A 394 -1.35 -22.28 -0.64
N LEU A 395 -2.16 -21.90 0.35
CA LEU A 395 -3.58 -22.27 0.39
C LEU A 395 -4.42 -21.53 -0.66
N SER A 396 -4.06 -20.29 -1.00
CA SER A 396 -4.69 -19.54 -2.09
C SER A 396 -4.42 -20.17 -3.45
N MET A 397 -3.21 -20.67 -3.68
CA MET A 397 -2.88 -21.45 -4.88
C MET A 397 -3.69 -22.75 -4.95
N ILE A 398 -3.85 -23.45 -3.81
CA ILE A 398 -4.69 -24.66 -3.75
C ILE A 398 -6.16 -24.32 -4.02
N SER A 399 -6.70 -23.30 -3.38
CA SER A 399 -8.08 -22.83 -3.56
C SER A 399 -8.36 -22.48 -5.03
N SER A 400 -7.45 -21.74 -5.68
CA SER A 400 -7.56 -21.35 -7.09
C SER A 400 -7.48 -22.53 -8.06
N ASN A 401 -6.92 -23.67 -7.64
CA ASN A 401 -6.72 -24.87 -8.46
C ASN A 401 -7.36 -26.13 -7.84
N LEU A 402 -8.39 -25.96 -7.01
CA LEU A 402 -8.90 -27.00 -6.13
C LEU A 402 -9.45 -28.23 -6.88
N GLY A 403 -10.11 -28.03 -8.03
CA GLY A 403 -10.65 -29.14 -8.83
C GLY A 403 -9.55 -30.09 -9.33
N PRO A 404 -8.56 -29.62 -10.11
CA PRO A 404 -7.44 -30.44 -10.55
C PRO A 404 -6.61 -31.02 -9.40
N LEU A 405 -6.38 -30.25 -8.32
CA LEU A 405 -5.58 -30.71 -7.18
C LEU A 405 -6.31 -31.76 -6.34
N SER A 406 -7.62 -31.62 -6.09
CA SER A 406 -8.40 -32.63 -5.34
C SER A 406 -8.46 -33.96 -6.08
N ALA A 407 -8.60 -33.94 -7.41
CA ALA A 407 -8.51 -35.14 -8.25
C ALA A 407 -7.11 -35.76 -8.23
N GLY A 408 -6.06 -34.95 -8.31
CA GLY A 408 -4.68 -35.41 -8.25
C GLY A 408 -4.34 -36.06 -6.90
N VAL A 409 -4.67 -35.38 -5.79
CA VAL A 409 -4.44 -35.90 -4.44
C VAL A 409 -5.28 -37.16 -4.16
N GLY A 410 -6.55 -37.16 -4.55
CA GLY A 410 -7.46 -38.30 -4.36
C GLY A 410 -7.14 -39.53 -5.20
N SER A 411 -6.22 -39.42 -6.18
CA SER A 411 -5.75 -40.55 -6.97
C SER A 411 -4.66 -41.39 -6.28
N HIS A 412 -4.13 -40.91 -5.14
CA HIS A 412 -3.06 -41.55 -4.39
C HIS A 412 -3.57 -42.19 -3.09
N GLU A 413 -3.30 -43.48 -2.90
CA GLU A 413 -3.67 -44.21 -1.69
C GLU A 413 -2.93 -43.66 -0.45
N GLY A 414 -3.65 -43.46 0.66
CA GLY A 414 -3.08 -42.94 1.90
C GLY A 414 -2.99 -41.41 2.01
N MET A 415 -3.39 -40.66 0.97
CA MET A 415 -3.48 -39.20 1.01
C MET A 415 -4.84 -38.74 1.54
N ALA A 416 -4.84 -37.86 2.54
CA ALA A 416 -6.04 -37.15 2.96
C ALA A 416 -6.55 -36.27 1.79
N PRO A 417 -7.84 -36.38 1.43
CA PRO A 417 -8.42 -35.64 0.30
C PRO A 417 -8.42 -34.14 0.56
N LEU A 418 -8.50 -33.35 -0.51
CA LEU A 418 -8.77 -31.92 -0.45
C LEU A 418 -10.25 -31.69 -0.73
N SER A 419 -10.94 -30.96 0.16
CA SER A 419 -12.33 -30.56 -0.03
C SER A 419 -12.48 -29.05 -0.04
N SER A 420 -13.47 -28.54 -0.77
CA SER A 420 -13.87 -27.14 -0.70
C SER A 420 -14.48 -26.76 0.65
N SER A 421 -14.91 -27.74 1.44
CA SER A 421 -15.41 -27.54 2.80
C SER A 421 -14.29 -27.39 3.83
N ASP A 422 -13.04 -27.66 3.48
CA ASP A 422 -11.95 -27.67 4.46
C ASP A 422 -11.56 -26.24 4.88
N CYS A 423 -11.37 -26.09 6.18
CA CYS A 423 -10.75 -24.92 6.80
C CYS A 423 -9.38 -25.34 7.34
N TYR A 424 -8.28 -24.72 6.91
CA TYR A 424 -6.93 -25.12 7.31
C TYR A 424 -6.32 -24.14 8.31
N PHE A 425 -5.55 -24.66 9.26
CA PHE A 425 -4.59 -23.83 9.98
C PHE A 425 -3.61 -23.20 9.00
N VAL A 426 -3.42 -21.88 9.10
CA VAL A 426 -2.56 -21.12 8.19
C VAL A 426 -1.66 -20.19 9.00
N ARG A 427 -0.44 -19.97 8.51
CA ARG A 427 0.41 -18.87 8.97
C ARG A 427 0.14 -17.62 8.12
N THR A 428 -0.35 -16.56 8.76
CA THR A 428 -0.66 -15.28 8.12
C THR A 428 0.62 -14.51 7.79
N SER A 429 0.47 -13.42 7.04
CA SER A 429 1.58 -12.50 6.75
C SER A 429 2.11 -11.75 7.98
N SER A 430 1.32 -11.62 9.05
CA SER A 430 1.75 -11.11 10.36
C SER A 430 2.53 -12.16 11.17
N GLY A 431 2.64 -13.39 10.68
CA GLY A 431 3.28 -14.52 11.38
C GLY A 431 2.38 -15.24 12.37
N GLU A 432 1.13 -14.80 12.49
CA GLU A 432 0.11 -15.37 13.38
C GLU A 432 -0.50 -16.64 12.80
N ILE A 433 -1.01 -17.50 13.67
CA ILE A 433 -1.79 -18.67 13.32
C ILE A 433 -3.25 -18.25 13.21
N SER A 434 -3.86 -18.59 12.08
CA SER A 434 -5.25 -18.31 11.74
C SER A 434 -5.87 -19.51 11.01
N ALA A 435 -7.08 -19.32 10.47
CA ALA A 435 -7.82 -20.30 9.69
C ALA A 435 -8.06 -19.81 8.26
N TYR A 436 -7.96 -20.70 7.26
CA TYR A 436 -8.20 -20.38 5.85
C TYR A 436 -9.20 -21.35 5.24
N TYR A 437 -10.30 -20.82 4.70
CA TYR A 437 -11.36 -21.63 4.08
C TYR A 437 -11.10 -21.83 2.59
N LEU A 438 -10.86 -23.09 2.17
CA LEU A 438 -10.46 -23.39 0.78
C LEU A 438 -11.55 -23.05 -0.24
N GLY A 439 -12.82 -23.34 0.04
CA GLY A 439 -13.92 -23.11 -0.90
C GLY A 439 -14.23 -21.64 -1.14
N GLY A 440 -13.90 -20.76 -0.18
CA GLY A 440 -14.11 -19.33 -0.27
C GLY A 440 -12.87 -18.53 -0.64
N GLY A 441 -11.68 -19.10 -0.47
CA GLY A 441 -10.41 -18.44 -0.79
C GLY A 441 -10.11 -17.24 0.11
N PHE A 442 -10.50 -17.30 1.38
CA PHE A 442 -10.31 -16.21 2.33
C PHE A 442 -9.88 -16.73 3.71
N GLU A 443 -9.21 -15.87 4.47
CA GLU A 443 -8.95 -16.07 5.89
C GLU A 443 -10.28 -15.94 6.65
N ALA A 444 -10.69 -17.01 7.34
CA ALA A 444 -11.97 -17.02 8.02
C ALA A 444 -11.85 -16.18 9.30
N SER A 445 -12.71 -15.18 9.46
CA SER A 445 -12.73 -14.32 10.66
C SER A 445 -13.38 -14.97 11.89
N ARG A 446 -13.74 -16.26 11.79
CA ARG A 446 -14.34 -17.05 12.86
C ARG A 446 -14.00 -18.53 12.71
N LEU A 447 -13.39 -19.04 13.76
CA LEU A 447 -13.30 -20.43 14.22
C LEU A 447 -12.04 -21.18 13.75
N LEU A 448 -10.93 -20.94 14.45
CA LEU A 448 -10.17 -22.08 14.96
C LEU A 448 -11.10 -22.87 15.89
N ASP A 449 -11.58 -23.99 15.40
CA ASP A 449 -12.45 -24.93 16.09
C ASP A 449 -12.00 -26.38 15.85
N ASP A 450 -12.76 -27.31 16.40
CA ASP A 450 -12.47 -28.74 16.29
C ASP A 450 -12.55 -29.27 14.85
N ASP A 451 -13.10 -28.50 13.89
CA ASP A 451 -13.17 -28.88 12.48
C ASP A 451 -12.01 -28.28 11.64
N THR A 452 -11.16 -27.44 12.25
CA THR A 452 -10.00 -26.87 11.57
C THR A 452 -8.93 -27.94 11.32
N VAL A 453 -8.51 -28.04 10.06
CA VAL A 453 -7.61 -29.06 9.54
C VAL A 453 -6.17 -28.61 9.65
N LEU A 454 -5.36 -29.34 10.39
CA LEU A 454 -3.91 -29.19 10.38
C LEU A 454 -3.31 -30.12 9.32
N ARG A 455 -2.57 -29.51 8.38
CA ARG A 455 -1.80 -30.21 7.35
C ARG A 455 -0.47 -29.51 7.15
N LEU A 456 0.62 -30.27 7.07
CA LEU A 456 1.96 -29.70 7.02
C LEU A 456 2.47 -29.55 5.60
N PHE A 457 3.29 -28.53 5.41
CA PHE A 457 3.93 -28.18 4.15
C PHE A 457 5.43 -28.11 4.36
N LYS A 458 6.20 -28.52 3.34
CA LYS A 458 7.66 -28.46 3.34
C LYS A 458 8.15 -28.01 1.99
N THR A 459 9.19 -27.19 1.97
CA THR A 459 9.87 -26.81 0.73
C THR A 459 11.25 -27.43 0.71
N LEU A 460 11.56 -28.14 -0.38
CA LEU A 460 12.83 -28.78 -0.63
C LEU A 460 13.52 -28.11 -1.82
N VAL A 461 14.84 -28.21 -1.85
CA VAL A 461 15.66 -27.81 -2.99
C VAL A 461 16.52 -29.01 -3.39
N PHE A 462 16.30 -29.51 -4.60
CA PHE A 462 17.12 -30.54 -5.24
C PHE A 462 18.19 -29.85 -6.07
N LYS A 463 19.41 -30.38 -6.18
CA LYS A 463 20.51 -29.80 -6.96
C LYS A 463 21.12 -30.81 -7.90
#